data_AF-A0A7Y5LYZ9-F1
#
_entry.id   AF-A0A7Y5LYZ9-F1
#
_cell.length_a   1.000
_cell.length_b   1.000
_cell.length_c   1.000
_cell.angle_alpha   90.00
_cell.angle_beta   90.00
_cell.angle_gamma   90.00
#
_symmetry.space_group_name_H-M   'P 1'
#
loop_
_entity.id
_entity.type
_entity.pdbx_description
1 polymer ?
#
loop_
_entity_poly.entity_id
_entity_poly.type
_entity_poly.pdbx_seq_one_letter_code
_entity_poly.pdbx_strand_id
1 'polypeptide(L)'
;MRFSELLDPGSESTGRLEGIAESQRRAGRLFPEVARGHGFKLLDRTRPMAALGSMTIIGVAAEWAVLDMELLDDLSATGRDWAREPVELIDVSGVEGSLHLEGMSPGCTRVAHTPIVIRLESGRVVQTEAGKRARDYLRSAFLPAV
;
A
#
# COMPACT_ATOMS: atom_id res chain seq x y z
N MET A 1 -6.08 -2.11 -16.02
CA MET A 1 -4.94 -1.25 -15.65
C MET A 1 -4.27 -1.89 -14.44
N ARG A 2 -2.97 -2.12 -14.53
CA ARG A 2 -2.13 -2.61 -13.43
C ARG A 2 -1.78 -1.46 -12.48
N PHE A 3 -1.41 -1.77 -11.25
CA PHE A 3 -0.90 -0.77 -10.31
C PHE A 3 0.43 -0.20 -10.80
N SER A 4 1.34 -1.04 -11.31
CA SER A 4 2.66 -0.59 -11.81
C SER A 4 2.57 0.40 -12.98
N GLU A 5 1.54 0.27 -13.82
CA GLU A 5 1.23 1.20 -14.93
C GLU A 5 0.87 2.62 -14.45
N LEU A 6 0.53 2.79 -13.17
CA LEU A 6 0.24 4.11 -12.59
C LEU A 6 1.47 5.01 -12.55
N LEU A 7 2.66 4.43 -12.46
CA LEU A 7 3.92 5.15 -12.27
C LEU A 7 4.78 5.22 -13.53
N ASP A 8 4.37 4.59 -14.65
CA ASP A 8 5.14 4.58 -15.90
C ASP A 8 5.18 5.97 -16.57
N PRO A 9 6.33 6.67 -16.56
CA PRO A 9 6.47 7.93 -17.26
C PRO A 9 6.77 7.59 -18.72
N GLY A 10 5.73 7.54 -19.56
CA GLY A 10 5.85 7.33 -21.01
C GLY A 10 7.07 8.08 -21.59
N SER A 11 7.98 7.34 -22.21
CA SER A 11 9.35 7.79 -22.49
C SER A 11 9.44 8.72 -23.70
N GLU A 12 9.60 10.05 -23.49
CA GLU A 12 10.32 10.95 -24.42
C GLU A 12 11.14 12.02 -23.67
N SER A 13 12.34 12.31 -24.17
CA SER A 13 13.56 12.57 -23.39
C SER A 13 13.95 14.04 -23.16
N THR A 14 13.00 14.98 -23.02
CA THR A 14 13.37 16.38 -22.68
C THR A 14 12.49 17.03 -21.61
N GLY A 15 11.36 16.41 -21.25
CA GLY A 15 10.46 16.83 -20.15
C GLY A 15 10.52 15.93 -18.89
N ARG A 16 11.65 15.24 -18.67
CA ARG A 16 11.75 14.06 -17.79
C ARG A 16 11.34 14.30 -16.33
N LEU A 17 11.62 15.48 -15.75
CA LEU A 17 11.23 15.80 -14.37
C LEU A 17 9.74 16.18 -14.25
N GLU A 18 9.20 16.91 -15.23
CA GLU A 18 7.78 17.23 -15.28
C GLU A 18 6.93 15.97 -15.56
N GLY A 19 7.43 15.06 -16.40
CA GLY A 19 6.83 13.76 -16.66
C GLY A 19 6.81 12.85 -15.44
N ILE A 20 7.86 12.86 -14.61
CA ILE A 20 7.88 12.14 -13.33
C ILE A 20 6.83 12.73 -12.39
N ALA A 21 6.86 14.04 -12.13
CA ALA A 21 5.90 14.66 -11.22
C ALA A 21 4.44 14.46 -11.66
N GLU A 22 4.15 14.52 -12.97
CA GLU A 22 2.82 14.24 -13.49
C GLU A 22 2.42 12.78 -13.37
N SER A 23 3.35 11.84 -13.62
CA SER A 23 3.14 10.41 -13.40
C SER A 23 2.78 10.11 -11.94
N GLN A 24 3.54 10.69 -11.00
CA GLN A 24 3.30 10.53 -9.56
C GLN A 24 1.94 11.10 -9.14
N ARG A 25 1.60 12.31 -9.60
CA ARG A 25 0.26 12.91 -9.36
C ARG A 25 -0.85 12.05 -9.94
N ARG A 26 -0.65 11.49 -11.13
CA ARG A 26 -1.61 10.59 -11.76
C ARG A 26 -1.79 9.32 -10.93
N ALA A 27 -0.71 8.74 -10.43
CA ALA A 27 -0.78 7.56 -9.56
C ALA A 27 -1.61 7.82 -8.30
N GLY A 28 -1.34 8.92 -7.57
CA GLY A 28 -2.13 9.30 -6.39
C GLY A 28 -3.61 9.48 -6.70
N ARG A 29 -3.96 10.11 -7.83
CA ARG A 29 -5.36 10.30 -8.25
C ARG A 29 -6.07 8.98 -8.62
N LEU A 30 -5.39 8.08 -9.31
CA LEU A 30 -5.98 6.84 -9.84
C LEU A 30 -5.96 5.68 -8.84
N PHE A 31 -5.07 5.71 -7.85
CA PHE A 31 -4.88 4.61 -6.91
C PHE A 31 -6.20 4.12 -6.26
N PRO A 32 -7.10 4.99 -5.76
CA PRO A 32 -8.35 4.55 -5.16
C PRO A 32 -9.29 3.81 -6.12
N GLU A 33 -9.29 4.19 -7.39
CA GLU A 33 -10.13 3.55 -8.42
C GLU A 33 -9.54 2.20 -8.81
N VAL A 34 -8.23 2.15 -9.07
CA VAL A 34 -7.53 0.91 -9.44
C VAL A 34 -7.60 -0.11 -8.32
N ALA A 35 -7.38 0.29 -7.06
CA ALA A 35 -7.53 -0.59 -5.90
C ALA A 35 -8.90 -1.27 -5.85
N ARG A 36 -9.98 -0.50 -6.02
CA ARG A 36 -11.35 -1.03 -6.05
C ARG A 36 -11.59 -1.93 -7.26
N GLY A 37 -11.03 -1.60 -8.42
CA GLY A 37 -11.10 -2.42 -9.63
C GLY A 37 -10.48 -3.80 -9.46
N HIS A 38 -9.49 -3.94 -8.59
CA HIS A 38 -8.86 -5.21 -8.19
C HIS A 38 -9.51 -5.86 -6.96
N GLY A 39 -10.63 -5.32 -6.47
CA GLY A 39 -11.39 -5.87 -5.35
C GLY A 39 -10.82 -5.55 -3.96
N PHE A 40 -9.77 -4.74 -3.86
CA PHE A 40 -9.26 -4.30 -2.56
C PHE A 40 -10.18 -3.26 -1.92
N LYS A 41 -10.32 -3.37 -0.60
CA LYS A 41 -10.92 -2.30 0.22
C LYS A 41 -9.88 -1.24 0.54
N LEU A 42 -10.30 0.01 0.54
CA LEU A 42 -9.49 1.11 1.04
C LEU A 42 -9.84 1.35 2.51
N LEU A 43 -8.82 1.54 3.33
CA LEU A 43 -8.98 1.86 4.73
C LEU A 43 -9.66 3.22 4.88
N ASP A 44 -10.81 3.23 5.55
CA ASP A 44 -11.45 4.47 5.98
C ASP A 44 -10.69 5.05 7.18
N ARG A 45 -9.92 6.11 6.91
CA ARG A 45 -9.09 6.81 7.91
C ARG A 45 -9.89 7.52 8.99
N THR A 46 -11.21 7.65 8.83
CA THR A 46 -12.09 8.22 9.87
C THR A 46 -12.48 7.18 10.92
N ARG A 47 -12.32 5.88 10.62
CA ARG A 47 -12.59 4.81 11.57
C ARG A 47 -11.46 4.71 12.60
N PRO A 48 -11.77 4.72 13.91
CA PRO A 48 -10.76 4.49 14.93
C PRO A 48 -10.22 3.05 14.83
N MET A 49 -8.92 2.85 15.04
CA MET A 49 -8.29 1.51 14.94
C MET A 49 -8.99 0.46 15.82
N ALA A 50 -9.47 0.84 17.00
CA ALA A 50 -10.20 -0.04 17.91
C ALA A 50 -11.48 -0.65 17.27
N ALA A 51 -12.07 0.02 16.29
CA ALA A 51 -13.27 -0.42 15.56
C ALA A 51 -12.96 -1.26 14.30
N LEU A 52 -11.68 -1.50 13.99
CA LEU A 52 -11.28 -2.28 12.82
C LEU A 52 -11.32 -3.81 13.07
N GLY A 53 -11.36 -4.25 14.34
CA GLY A 53 -11.38 -5.67 14.69
C GLY A 53 -10.07 -6.37 14.33
N SER A 54 -10.15 -7.58 13.77
CA SER A 54 -8.97 -8.35 13.35
C SER A 54 -8.78 -8.24 11.84
N MET A 55 -7.67 -7.65 11.39
CA MET A 55 -7.36 -7.44 9.97
C MET A 55 -5.89 -7.14 9.69
N THR A 56 -5.51 -7.17 8.42
CA THR A 56 -4.22 -6.72 7.92
C THR A 56 -4.40 -5.42 7.14
N ILE A 57 -3.65 -4.39 7.49
CA ILE A 57 -3.59 -3.13 6.77
C ILE A 57 -2.28 -3.12 5.98
N ILE A 58 -2.35 -2.81 4.68
CA ILE A 58 -1.18 -2.65 3.81
C ILE A 58 -1.07 -1.19 3.40
N GLY A 59 -0.03 -0.51 3.89
CA GLY A 59 0.33 0.85 3.52
C GLY A 59 1.30 0.90 2.36
N VAL A 60 0.96 1.59 1.28
CA VAL A 60 1.82 1.76 0.09
C VAL A 60 1.97 3.24 -0.26
N ALA A 61 3.13 3.64 -0.78
CA ALA A 61 3.32 5.00 -1.28
C ALA A 61 3.03 5.03 -2.78
N ALA A 62 1.75 5.12 -3.15
CA ALA A 62 1.29 4.98 -4.54
C ALA A 62 1.96 5.98 -5.49
N GLU A 63 2.31 7.17 -5.00
CA GLU A 63 2.99 8.21 -5.78
C GLU A 63 4.50 7.99 -5.97
N TRP A 64 5.17 7.12 -5.20
CA TRP A 64 6.64 7.09 -5.17
C TRP A 64 7.26 5.69 -5.25
N ALA A 65 6.49 4.62 -5.03
CA ALA A 65 7.03 3.28 -4.82
C ALA A 65 6.59 2.27 -5.88
N VAL A 66 7.36 2.17 -6.97
CA VAL A 66 7.13 1.17 -8.05
C VAL A 66 7.07 -0.25 -7.50
N LEU A 67 7.97 -0.60 -6.58
CA LEU A 67 7.99 -1.93 -5.95
C LEU A 67 6.73 -2.23 -5.13
N ASP A 68 6.05 -1.22 -4.60
CA ASP A 68 4.79 -1.40 -3.89
C ASP A 68 3.66 -1.67 -4.90
N MET A 69 3.69 -0.98 -6.04
CA MET A 69 2.71 -1.20 -7.10
C MET A 69 2.87 -2.58 -7.74
N GLU A 70 4.09 -3.02 -8.01
CA GLU A 70 4.38 -4.39 -8.47
C GLU A 70 3.92 -5.44 -7.45
N LEU A 71 4.12 -5.20 -6.16
CA LEU A 71 3.62 -6.09 -5.12
C LEU A 71 2.10 -6.20 -5.11
N LEU A 72 1.38 -5.08 -5.31
CA LEU A 72 -0.08 -5.10 -5.40
C LEU A 72 -0.57 -5.78 -6.67
N ASP A 73 0.16 -5.67 -7.78
CA ASP A 73 -0.09 -6.45 -9.00
C ASP A 73 0.05 -7.95 -8.73
N ASP A 74 1.14 -8.37 -8.07
CA ASP A 74 1.38 -9.77 -7.67
C ASP A 74 0.25 -10.29 -6.78
N LEU A 75 -0.17 -9.50 -5.77
CA LEU A 75 -1.26 -9.86 -4.87
C LEU A 75 -2.60 -9.95 -5.61
N SER A 76 -2.92 -8.99 -6.47
CA SER A 76 -4.14 -9.03 -7.29
C SER A 76 -4.18 -10.29 -8.17
N ALA A 77 -3.03 -10.67 -8.76
CA ALA A 77 -2.92 -11.83 -9.63
C ALA A 77 -3.15 -13.19 -8.94
N THR A 78 -3.21 -13.24 -7.60
CA THR A 78 -3.50 -14.49 -6.86
C THR A 78 -4.92 -15.02 -7.08
N GLY A 79 -5.84 -14.21 -7.62
CA GLY A 79 -7.25 -14.60 -7.81
C GLY A 79 -8.06 -14.72 -6.52
N ARG A 80 -7.53 -14.24 -5.38
CA ARG A 80 -8.25 -14.17 -4.11
C ARG A 80 -9.40 -13.17 -4.18
N ASP A 81 -10.48 -13.45 -3.45
CA ASP A 81 -11.58 -12.50 -3.24
C ASP A 81 -11.19 -11.48 -2.16
N TRP A 82 -10.41 -10.48 -2.56
CA TRP A 82 -9.92 -9.41 -1.68
C TRP A 82 -11.04 -8.60 -1.02
N ALA A 83 -12.26 -8.64 -1.55
CA ALA A 83 -13.41 -7.97 -0.93
C ALA A 83 -13.92 -8.73 0.31
N ARG A 84 -13.60 -10.02 0.45
CA ARG A 84 -13.92 -10.85 1.63
C ARG A 84 -12.76 -11.03 2.59
N GLU A 85 -11.53 -10.88 2.09
CA GLU A 85 -10.34 -10.92 2.91
C GLU A 85 -10.34 -9.75 3.93
N PRO A 86 -9.83 -9.96 5.15
CA PRO A 86 -9.68 -8.89 6.13
C PRO A 86 -8.40 -8.09 5.81
N VAL A 87 -8.30 -7.59 4.58
CA VAL A 87 -7.17 -6.82 4.06
C VAL A 87 -7.65 -5.49 3.52
N GLU A 88 -7.13 -4.39 4.06
CA GLU A 88 -7.44 -3.03 3.58
C GLU A 88 -6.16 -2.29 3.19
N LEU A 89 -6.21 -1.53 2.09
CA LEU A 89 -5.10 -0.73 1.60
C LEU A 89 -5.19 0.71 2.12
N ILE A 90 -4.04 1.30 2.43
CA ILE A 90 -3.93 2.73 2.72
C ILE A 90 -2.82 3.35 1.87
N ASP A 91 -3.12 4.48 1.24
CA ASP A 91 -2.10 5.32 0.63
C ASP A 91 -1.38 6.13 1.72
N VAL A 92 -0.06 5.93 1.81
CA VAL A 92 0.80 6.61 2.77
C VAL A 92 1.68 7.68 2.13
N SER A 93 1.52 7.97 0.83
CA SER A 93 2.30 9.00 0.12
C SER A 93 2.18 10.40 0.74
N GLY A 94 1.05 10.73 1.35
CA GLY A 94 0.81 12.01 2.04
C GLY A 94 1.04 11.98 3.56
N VAL A 95 1.59 10.90 4.12
CA VAL A 95 1.86 10.81 5.57
C VAL A 95 3.24 11.41 5.86
N GLU A 96 3.30 12.74 5.89
CA GLU A 96 4.47 13.50 6.34
C GLU A 96 4.57 13.43 7.87
N GLY A 97 5.26 12.41 8.37
CA GLY A 97 5.71 12.40 9.76
C GLY A 97 5.55 11.07 10.49
N SER A 98 6.56 10.78 11.30
CA SER A 98 6.59 9.67 12.24
C SER A 98 5.37 9.63 13.16
N LEU A 99 4.73 10.76 13.49
CA LEU A 99 3.68 10.83 14.51
C LEU A 99 2.36 10.11 14.15
N HIS A 100 1.95 10.08 12.87
CA HIS A 100 0.70 9.43 12.46
C HIS A 100 0.89 7.92 12.22
N LEU A 101 2.09 7.52 11.79
CA LEU A 101 2.46 6.11 11.68
C LEU A 101 2.91 5.52 13.02
N GLU A 102 3.56 6.26 13.92
CA GLU A 102 3.92 5.80 15.28
C GLU A 102 2.68 5.47 16.11
N GLY A 103 1.61 6.25 15.95
CA GLY A 103 0.31 5.95 16.57
C GLY A 103 -0.32 4.64 16.09
N MET A 104 -0.02 4.20 14.86
CA MET A 104 -0.48 2.93 14.29
C MET A 104 0.60 1.82 14.34
N SER A 105 1.86 2.19 14.55
CA SER A 105 3.07 1.37 14.37
C SER A 105 4.30 2.03 15.02
N PRO A 106 4.57 1.79 16.32
CA PRO A 106 5.77 2.28 16.97
C PRO A 106 7.05 1.83 16.23
N GLY A 107 7.91 2.78 15.82
CA GLY A 107 9.19 2.51 15.14
C GLY A 107 9.22 2.72 13.62
N CYS A 108 8.09 3.06 12.98
CA CYS A 108 8.04 3.31 11.54
C CYS A 108 8.28 4.79 11.24
N THR A 109 9.55 5.22 11.18
CA THR A 109 9.94 6.63 11.21
C THR A 109 10.11 7.31 9.84
N ARG A 110 10.05 6.59 8.70
CA ARG A 110 10.18 7.19 7.35
C ARG A 110 9.34 6.48 6.29
N VAL A 111 8.80 7.26 5.35
CA VAL A 111 8.22 6.83 4.06
C VAL A 111 9.18 5.91 3.27
N ALA A 112 10.49 5.96 3.55
CA ALA A 112 11.52 5.13 2.92
C ALA A 112 11.40 3.62 3.15
N HIS A 113 10.46 3.15 3.98
CA HIS A 113 10.27 1.72 4.26
C HIS A 113 8.88 1.22 3.88
N THR A 114 8.30 1.66 2.77
CA THR A 114 7.11 1.01 2.22
C THR A 114 7.46 -0.30 1.50
N PRO A 115 6.53 -1.29 1.47
CA PRO A 115 5.21 -1.26 2.08
C PRO A 115 5.28 -1.36 3.60
N ILE A 116 4.23 -0.88 4.27
CA ILE A 116 4.01 -1.08 5.70
C ILE A 116 2.91 -2.13 5.85
N VAL A 117 3.07 -3.06 6.77
CA VAL A 117 2.03 -4.03 7.13
C VAL A 117 1.72 -3.88 8.60
N ILE A 118 0.46 -3.67 8.93
CA ILE A 118 -0.05 -3.65 10.31
C ILE A 118 -1.05 -4.79 10.46
N ARG A 119 -0.81 -5.70 11.40
CA ARG A 119 -1.80 -6.70 11.79
C ARG A 119 -2.49 -6.27 13.06
N LEU A 120 -3.81 -6.29 13.01
CA LEU A 120 -4.69 -6.01 14.11
C LEU A 120 -5.34 -7.31 14.59
N GLU A 121 -5.46 -7.45 15.90
CA GLU A 121 -6.33 -8.42 16.56
C GLU A 121 -7.20 -7.69 17.56
N SER A 122 -8.52 -7.82 17.42
CA SER A 122 -9.50 -7.11 18.28
C SER A 122 -9.24 -5.60 18.38
N GLY A 123 -8.88 -4.97 17.26
CA GLY A 123 -8.61 -3.53 17.17
C GLY A 123 -7.28 -3.08 17.77
N ARG A 124 -6.38 -4.02 18.13
CA ARG A 124 -5.06 -3.74 18.69
C ARG A 124 -3.96 -4.21 17.75
N VAL A 125 -2.90 -3.42 17.62
CA VAL A 125 -1.71 -3.78 16.84
C VAL A 125 -0.99 -4.93 17.53
N VAL A 126 -0.87 -6.06 16.83
CA VAL A 126 -0.11 -7.23 17.32
C VAL A 126 1.18 -7.45 16.54
N GLN A 127 1.28 -6.92 15.33
CA GLN A 127 2.47 -7.01 14.50
C GLN A 127 2.57 -5.81 13.57
N THR A 128 3.80 -5.36 13.37
CA THR A 128 4.10 -4.35 12.37
C THR A 128 5.40 -4.64 11.65
N GLU A 129 5.37 -4.53 10.33
CA GLU A 129 6.51 -4.77 9.46
C GLU A 129 6.61 -3.64 8.44
N ALA A 130 7.82 -3.35 7.98
CA ALA A 130 8.07 -2.30 6.98
C ALA A 130 9.13 -2.74 5.96
N GLY A 131 9.05 -2.20 4.75
CA GLY A 131 10.02 -2.35 3.67
C GLY A 131 10.19 -3.80 3.26
N LYS A 132 11.44 -4.29 3.28
CA LYS A 132 11.75 -5.68 2.92
C LYS A 132 10.98 -6.68 3.80
N ARG A 133 10.92 -6.47 5.11
CA ARG A 133 10.25 -7.42 6.02
C ARG A 133 8.76 -7.51 5.76
N ALA A 134 8.12 -6.39 5.45
CA ALA A 134 6.72 -6.35 5.04
C ALA A 134 6.50 -7.10 3.71
N ARG A 135 7.38 -6.91 2.72
CA ARG A 135 7.33 -7.67 1.46
C ARG A 135 7.48 -9.18 1.68
N ASP A 136 8.46 -9.58 2.49
CA ASP A 136 8.70 -11.00 2.82
C ASP A 136 7.47 -11.61 3.53
N TYR A 137 6.85 -10.86 4.44
CA TYR A 137 5.61 -11.26 5.08
C TYR A 137 4.49 -11.44 4.06
N LEU A 138 4.21 -10.45 3.21
CA LEU A 138 3.12 -10.53 2.24
C LEU A 138 3.33 -11.66 1.22
N ARG A 139 4.59 -11.89 0.80
CA ARG A 139 4.96 -13.03 -0.05
C ARG A 139 4.66 -14.35 0.64
N SER A 140 5.11 -14.54 1.88
CA SER A 140 4.87 -15.80 2.61
C SER A 140 3.40 -16.02 3.00
N ALA A 141 2.66 -14.96 3.30
CA ALA A 141 1.27 -15.04 3.77
C ALA A 141 0.25 -15.22 2.64
N PHE A 142 0.49 -14.60 1.49
CA PHE A 142 -0.54 -14.47 0.46
C PHE A 142 -0.14 -14.96 -0.93
N LEU A 143 1.16 -14.93 -1.26
CA LEU A 143 1.66 -15.37 -2.56
C LEU A 143 2.06 -16.85 -2.49
N PRO A 144 1.85 -17.61 -3.58
CA PRO A 144 2.30 -19.00 -3.64
C PRO A 144 3.83 -19.06 -3.48
N ALA A 145 4.31 -20.12 -2.81
CA ALA A 145 5.73 -20.42 -2.80
C ALA A 145 6.18 -20.67 -4.25
N VAL A 146 7.12 -19.86 -4.73
CA VAL A 146 7.76 -20.02 -6.05
C VAL A 146 8.66 -21.25 -6.02
#